data_AF-A0A2D6EJ76-F1
#
_entry.id   AF-A0A2D6EJ76-F1
#
_cell.length_a   1.000
_cell.length_b   1.000
_cell.length_c   1.000
_cell.angle_alpha   90.00
_cell.angle_beta   90.00
_cell.angle_gamma   90.00
#
_symmetry.space_group_name_H-M   'P 1'
#
loop_
_entity.id
_entity.type
_entity.pdbx_description
1 polymer ?
#
loop_
_entity_poly.entity_id
_entity_poly.type
_entity_poly.pdbx_seq_one_letter_code
_entity_poly.pdbx_strand_id
1 'polypeptide(L)'
;MADWPYSTARWLRLRKQHLQLEPFCRGCAPRLVTANTVDHVHPISEGGHPFPGHDGLASYCPACHSRKTARGSEAGRAKTNKPRKGCDLQGNPIDPEHPWHVQAPNADLAKASCSLDNHCDAVQGRGRGGVLGGASINKSLEADDIGPRPYPNLELVQNTARKTEHGR
;
A
#
# COMPACT_ATOMS: atom_id res chain seq x y z
N MET A 1 -7.35 -29.02 -10.36
CA MET A 1 -7.76 -28.05 -11.42
C MET A 1 -7.71 -26.67 -10.81
N ALA A 2 -7.45 -25.61 -11.58
CA ALA A 2 -7.46 -24.26 -11.03
C ALA A 2 -8.89 -23.88 -10.60
N ASP A 3 -9.02 -23.26 -9.42
CA ASP A 3 -10.31 -22.86 -8.87
C ASP A 3 -11.01 -21.84 -9.77
N TRP A 4 -12.33 -21.80 -9.66
CA TRP A 4 -13.12 -20.72 -10.26
C TRP A 4 -12.73 -19.39 -9.58
N PRO A 5 -12.57 -18.26 -10.28
CA PRO A 5 -12.78 -17.99 -11.72
C PRO A 5 -11.53 -18.19 -12.60
N TYR A 6 -10.41 -18.61 -12.01
CA TYR A 6 -9.08 -18.60 -12.65
C TYR A 6 -8.95 -19.58 -13.83
N SER A 7 -9.76 -20.64 -13.85
CA SER A 7 -9.84 -21.60 -14.96
C SER A 7 -10.72 -21.14 -16.13
N THR A 8 -11.47 -20.04 -15.99
CA THR A 8 -12.42 -19.60 -17.02
C THR A 8 -11.73 -18.91 -18.19
N ALA A 9 -12.24 -19.12 -19.41
CA ALA A 9 -11.73 -18.44 -20.61
C ALA A 9 -11.84 -16.91 -20.51
N ARG A 10 -12.85 -16.40 -19.79
CA ARG A 10 -13.03 -14.97 -19.52
C ARG A 10 -11.86 -14.41 -18.72
N TRP A 11 -11.45 -15.10 -17.65
CA TRP A 11 -10.29 -14.69 -16.85
C TRP A 11 -8.99 -14.74 -17.67
N LEU A 12 -8.77 -15.80 -18.44
CA LEU A 12 -7.54 -15.95 -19.24
C LEU A 12 -7.39 -14.81 -20.27
N ARG A 13 -8.49 -14.35 -20.88
CA ARG A 13 -8.49 -13.18 -21.78
C ARG A 13 -8.19 -11.89 -21.03
N LEU A 14 -8.89 -11.63 -19.92
CA LEU A 14 -8.69 -10.45 -19.09
C LEU A 14 -7.25 -10.36 -18.58
N ARG A 15 -6.71 -11.47 -18.09
CA ARG A 15 -5.31 -11.59 -17.66
C ARG A 15 -4.34 -11.24 -18.78
N LYS A 16 -4.56 -11.77 -19.99
CA LYS A 16 -3.68 -11.49 -21.14
C LYS A 16 -3.70 -10.00 -21.50
N GLN A 17 -4.89 -9.38 -21.55
CA GLN A 17 -5.03 -7.96 -21.83
C GLN A 17 -4.39 -7.10 -20.75
N HIS A 18 -4.60 -7.42 -19.47
CA HIS A 18 -4.01 -6.67 -18.37
C HIS A 18 -2.48 -6.74 -18.37
N LEU A 19 -1.87 -7.91 -18.63
CA LEU A 19 -0.41 -8.03 -18.77
C LEU A 19 0.17 -7.25 -19.94
N GLN A 20 -0.62 -6.99 -21.00
CA GLN A 20 -0.19 -6.12 -22.10
C GLN A 20 -0.22 -4.65 -21.71
N LEU A 21 -1.19 -4.23 -20.89
CA LEU A 21 -1.30 -2.87 -20.39
C LEU A 21 -0.29 -2.58 -19.27
N GLU A 22 -0.08 -3.55 -18.38
CA GLU A 22 0.81 -3.46 -17.23
C GLU A 22 1.83 -4.62 -17.25
N PRO A 23 2.90 -4.51 -18.05
CA PRO A 23 3.88 -5.58 -18.22
C PRO A 23 4.87 -5.71 -17.07
N PHE A 24 4.91 -4.75 -16.14
CA PHE A 24 5.89 -4.70 -15.06
C PHE A 24 5.26 -4.97 -13.69
N CYS A 25 6.07 -5.54 -12.78
CA CYS A 25 5.66 -5.88 -11.42
C CYS A 25 5.58 -4.62 -10.53
N ARG A 26 4.39 -4.33 -9.96
CA ARG A 26 4.23 -3.21 -9.00
C ARG A 26 5.10 -3.36 -7.75
N GLY A 27 5.31 -4.59 -7.29
CA GLY A 27 6.02 -4.88 -6.05
C GLY A 27 7.55 -4.75 -6.12
N CYS A 28 8.11 -4.60 -7.33
CA CYS A 28 9.55 -4.53 -7.56
C CYS A 28 10.08 -3.09 -7.73
N ALA A 29 9.21 -2.09 -7.84
CA ALA A 29 9.61 -0.70 -8.03
C ALA A 29 10.65 -0.25 -6.96
N PRO A 30 11.71 0.50 -7.34
CA PRO A 30 11.97 1.09 -8.66
C PRO A 30 12.57 0.13 -9.71
N ARG A 31 12.78 -1.16 -9.39
CA ARG A 31 13.33 -2.14 -10.34
C ARG A 31 12.26 -2.54 -11.35
N LEU A 32 12.58 -2.46 -12.64
CA LEU A 32 11.73 -2.94 -13.74
C LEU A 32 11.88 -4.45 -13.89
N VAL A 33 10.93 -5.20 -13.34
CA VAL A 33 10.85 -6.67 -13.47
C VAL A 33 9.57 -7.00 -14.19
N THR A 34 9.64 -7.88 -15.20
CA THR A 34 8.45 -8.32 -15.94
C THR A 34 7.48 -9.07 -15.03
N ALA A 35 6.20 -8.71 -15.10
CA ALA A 35 5.14 -9.43 -14.43
C ALA A 35 4.72 -10.65 -15.25
N ASN A 36 4.31 -11.72 -14.55
CA ASN A 36 3.71 -12.89 -15.17
C ASN A 36 2.44 -13.35 -14.46
N THR A 37 2.15 -12.81 -13.28
CA THR A 37 0.95 -13.13 -12.51
C THR A 37 0.12 -11.87 -12.38
N VAL A 38 -1.19 -12.02 -12.56
CA VAL A 38 -2.16 -10.97 -12.33
C VAL A 38 -2.96 -11.37 -11.11
N ASP A 39 -3.13 -10.42 -10.21
CA ASP A 39 -3.73 -10.61 -8.91
C ASP A 39 -4.83 -9.57 -8.72
N HIS A 40 -5.87 -9.94 -7.97
CA HIS A 40 -6.95 -9.00 -7.63
C HIS A 40 -6.44 -8.03 -6.56
N VAL A 41 -6.72 -6.74 -6.76
CA VAL A 41 -6.42 -5.71 -5.75
C VAL A 41 -7.28 -5.96 -4.51
N HIS A 42 -8.58 -6.22 -4.72
CA HIS A 42 -9.49 -6.70 -3.70
C HIS A 42 -9.69 -8.21 -3.87
N PRO A 43 -9.18 -9.05 -2.95
CA PRO A 43 -9.25 -10.50 -3.08
C PRO A 43 -10.69 -11.02 -3.23
N ILE A 44 -10.88 -12.07 -4.03
CA ILE A 44 -12.20 -12.72 -4.17
C ILE A 44 -12.65 -13.33 -2.84
N SER A 45 -11.71 -13.84 -2.04
CA SER A 45 -11.96 -14.38 -0.70
C SER A 45 -12.56 -13.34 0.26
N GLU A 46 -12.36 -12.04 -0.02
CA GLU A 46 -12.91 -10.91 0.74
C GLU A 46 -14.13 -10.28 0.07
N GLY A 47 -14.78 -10.99 -0.87
CA GLY A 47 -15.97 -10.51 -1.57
C GLY A 47 -15.68 -9.67 -2.82
N GLY A 48 -14.47 -9.75 -3.37
CA GLY A 48 -14.11 -9.06 -4.61
C GLY A 48 -14.89 -9.54 -5.82
N HIS A 49 -15.15 -8.63 -6.75
CA HIS A 49 -15.75 -9.00 -8.03
C HIS A 49 -14.77 -9.91 -8.81
N PRO A 50 -15.21 -11.06 -9.34
CA PRO A 50 -14.32 -12.03 -9.99
C PRO A 50 -13.71 -11.51 -11.30
N PHE A 51 -14.39 -10.59 -11.99
CA PHE A 51 -13.96 -10.02 -13.27
C PHE A 51 -14.00 -8.49 -13.24
N PRO A 52 -13.16 -7.82 -12.41
CA PRO A 52 -13.15 -6.37 -12.35
C PRO A 52 -12.54 -5.77 -13.63
N GLY A 53 -12.59 -4.44 -13.76
CA GLY A 53 -11.82 -3.72 -14.78
C GLY A 53 -10.31 -3.85 -14.54
N HIS A 54 -9.51 -3.23 -15.41
CA HIS A 54 -8.05 -3.24 -15.28
C HIS A 54 -7.53 -2.50 -14.04
N ASP A 55 -8.34 -1.61 -13.48
CA ASP A 55 -8.12 -0.88 -12.22
C ASP A 55 -8.19 -1.79 -10.97
N GLY A 56 -9.06 -2.80 -11.00
CA GLY A 56 -9.20 -3.79 -9.92
C GLY A 56 -8.15 -4.90 -9.96
N LEU A 57 -7.21 -4.85 -10.90
CA LEU A 57 -6.15 -5.84 -11.09
C LEU A 57 -4.77 -5.22 -10.91
N ALA A 58 -3.82 -6.06 -10.51
CA ALA A 58 -2.42 -5.69 -10.36
C ALA A 58 -1.49 -6.76 -10.92
N SER A 59 -0.44 -6.31 -11.60
CA SER A 59 0.60 -7.17 -12.17
C SER A 59 1.76 -7.38 -11.20
N TYR A 60 2.15 -8.65 -11.00
CA TYR A 60 3.25 -9.05 -10.12
C TYR A 60 4.16 -10.11 -10.76
N CYS A 61 5.43 -10.13 -10.32
CA CYS A 61 6.33 -11.27 -10.53
C CYS A 61 6.03 -12.38 -9.50
N PRO A 62 6.46 -13.64 -9.74
CA PRO A 62 6.13 -14.75 -8.84
C PRO A 62 6.59 -14.53 -7.40
N ALA A 63 7.79 -13.96 -7.22
CA ALA A 63 8.34 -13.70 -5.90
C ALA A 63 7.54 -12.65 -5.12
N CYS A 64 7.08 -11.58 -5.80
CA CYS A 64 6.26 -10.56 -5.17
C CYS A 64 4.85 -11.08 -4.87
N HIS A 65 4.27 -11.85 -5.79
CA HIS A 65 2.96 -12.47 -5.64
C HIS A 65 2.94 -13.41 -4.43
N SER A 66 3.84 -14.41 -4.36
CA SER A 66 3.89 -15.34 -3.24
C SER A 66 4.06 -14.65 -1.89
N ARG A 67 4.81 -13.54 -1.86
CA ARG A 67 4.98 -12.73 -0.65
C ARG A 67 3.72 -11.93 -0.28
N LYS A 68 2.96 -11.41 -1.26
CA LYS A 68 1.66 -10.77 -1.01
C LYS A 68 0.71 -11.80 -0.42
N THR A 69 0.55 -12.95 -1.07
CA THR A 69 -0.31 -14.04 -0.57
C THR A 69 0.07 -14.45 0.84
N ALA A 70 1.37 -14.66 1.11
CA ALA A 70 1.87 -15.06 2.44
C ALA A 70 1.62 -14.03 3.56
N ARG A 71 1.42 -12.76 3.24
CA ARG A 71 1.07 -11.69 4.19
C ARG A 71 -0.43 -11.38 4.21
N GLY A 72 -1.15 -11.73 3.15
CA GLY A 72 -2.57 -11.46 2.99
C GLY A 72 -3.45 -12.34 3.87
N SER A 73 -4.75 -12.10 3.78
CA SER A 73 -5.79 -12.96 4.36
C SER A 73 -5.77 -14.37 3.78
N GLU A 74 -5.37 -14.50 2.51
CA GLU A 74 -5.34 -15.76 1.75
C GLU A 74 -4.38 -16.82 2.31
N ALA A 75 -3.37 -16.44 3.09
CA ALA A 75 -2.41 -17.38 3.68
C ALA A 75 -2.99 -18.25 4.81
N GLY A 76 -4.14 -17.87 5.39
CA GLY A 76 -4.72 -18.57 6.54
C GLY A 76 -3.71 -18.80 7.67
N ARG A 77 -3.53 -20.07 8.09
CA ARG A 77 -2.58 -20.46 9.16
C ARG A 77 -1.10 -20.27 8.79
N ALA A 78 -0.77 -20.19 7.49
CA ALA A 78 0.59 -19.99 7.01
C ALA A 78 0.99 -18.51 6.90
N LYS A 79 0.15 -17.60 7.40
CA LYS A 79 0.41 -16.16 7.38
C LYS A 79 1.70 -15.82 8.12
N THR A 80 2.55 -15.02 7.47
CA THR A 80 3.82 -14.57 8.03
C THR A 80 3.87 -13.06 8.14
N ASN A 81 4.12 -12.55 9.35
CA ASN A 81 4.38 -11.13 9.60
C ASN A 81 5.87 -10.76 9.47
N LYS A 82 6.69 -11.63 8.86
CA LYS A 82 8.13 -11.36 8.68
C LYS A 82 8.33 -10.15 7.76
N PRO A 83 9.15 -9.16 8.16
CA PRO A 83 9.42 -7.99 7.34
C PRO A 83 10.18 -8.35 6.05
N ARG A 84 10.12 -7.46 5.05
CA ARG A 84 10.81 -7.63 3.77
C ARG A 84 12.30 -7.54 4.07
N LYS A 85 13.03 -8.59 3.70
CA LYS A 85 14.48 -8.63 3.88
C LYS A 85 15.16 -7.65 2.92
N GLY A 86 16.19 -6.97 3.42
CA GLY A 86 17.08 -6.10 2.65
C GLY A 86 17.03 -4.63 3.07
N CYS A 87 18.07 -3.90 2.69
CA CYS A 87 18.19 -2.46 2.86
C CYS A 87 18.33 -1.78 1.48
N ASP A 88 17.94 -0.51 1.40
CA ASP A 88 18.19 0.35 0.23
C ASP A 88 19.67 0.81 0.18
N LEU A 89 20.00 1.67 -0.79
CA LEU A 89 21.38 2.19 -0.96
C LEU A 89 21.82 3.09 0.20
N GLN A 90 20.87 3.61 0.97
CA GLN A 90 21.06 4.46 2.12
C GLN A 90 21.13 3.65 3.44
N GLY A 91 20.91 2.34 3.37
CA GLY A 91 20.94 1.44 4.52
C GLY A 91 19.60 1.29 5.25
N ASN A 92 18.51 1.89 4.75
CA ASN A 92 17.19 1.79 5.36
C ASN A 92 16.50 0.47 4.99
N PRO A 93 15.72 -0.15 5.90
CA PRO A 93 14.94 -1.34 5.58
C PRO A 93 13.98 -1.10 4.42
N ILE A 94 13.90 -2.03 3.47
CA ILE A 94 13.02 -1.95 2.29
C ILE A 94 11.53 -2.07 2.67
N ASP A 95 11.21 -2.70 3.80
CA ASP A 95 9.82 -2.82 4.26
C ASP A 95 9.32 -1.49 4.84
N PRO A 96 8.29 -0.85 4.28
CA PRO A 96 7.73 0.39 4.85
C PRO A 96 7.17 0.18 6.25
N GLU A 97 6.66 -1.02 6.54
CA GLU A 97 6.08 -1.38 7.85
C GLU A 97 7.15 -1.84 8.86
N HIS A 98 8.45 -1.69 8.55
CA HIS A 98 9.50 -2.08 9.49
C HIS A 98 9.46 -1.19 10.75
N PRO A 99 9.68 -1.74 11.97
CA PRO A 99 9.79 -0.98 13.23
C PRO A 99 10.74 0.22 13.23
N TRP A 100 11.65 0.28 12.25
CA TRP A 100 12.61 1.37 12.06
C TRP A 100 11.97 2.61 11.42
N HIS A 101 10.94 2.45 10.57
CA HIS A 101 10.20 3.55 9.94
C HIS A 101 9.09 4.11 10.84
N VAL A 102 8.68 3.38 11.88
CA VAL A 102 7.56 3.75 12.78
C VAL A 102 8.00 4.44 14.08
N GLN A 103 9.26 4.88 14.17
CA GLN A 103 9.77 5.74 15.25
C GLN A 103 10.02 7.15 14.65
N ALA A 104 9.29 8.24 14.92
CA ALA A 104 8.14 8.51 15.78
C ALA A 104 7.40 9.77 15.26
N PRO A 105 6.07 9.89 15.34
CA PRO A 105 5.45 11.20 15.56
C PRO A 105 5.60 11.54 17.05
N ASN A 106 6.61 12.37 17.36
CA ASN A 106 6.61 13.24 18.54
C ASN A 106 6.66 12.56 19.93
N ALA A 107 7.61 11.64 20.18
CA ALA A 107 7.98 11.35 21.58
C ALA A 107 8.73 12.54 22.24
N ASP A 108 9.27 13.46 21.44
CA ASP A 108 10.03 14.63 21.91
C ASP A 108 9.16 15.85 22.23
N LEU A 109 7.93 15.98 21.70
CA LEU A 109 7.03 17.08 22.09
C LEU A 109 6.35 16.87 23.45
N ALA A 110 6.37 15.64 23.98
CA ALA A 110 5.90 15.36 25.33
C ALA A 110 6.90 15.76 26.44
N LYS A 111 8.13 16.17 26.08
CA LYS A 111 9.15 16.61 27.04
C LYS A 111 9.31 18.13 27.16
N ALA A 112 8.58 18.92 26.37
CA ALA A 112 8.76 20.38 26.31
C ALA A 112 7.66 21.20 27.01
N SER A 113 6.99 20.63 28.02
CA SER A 113 6.16 21.42 28.95
C SER A 113 6.50 21.08 30.40
N CYS A 114 7.77 21.20 30.76
CA CYS A 114 8.13 21.51 32.14
C CYS A 114 8.86 22.84 32.10
N SER A 115 8.09 23.90 32.33
CA SER A 115 8.59 25.26 32.53
C SER A 115 9.61 25.27 33.67
N LEU A 116 10.60 26.15 33.58
CA LEU A 116 11.45 26.60 34.67
C LEU A 116 10.60 26.73 35.95
N ASP A 117 10.77 25.81 36.88
CA ASP A 117 11.14 26.08 38.27
C ASP A 117 11.25 24.74 39.03
N ASN A 118 12.39 24.59 39.71
CA ASN A 118 12.75 23.44 40.53
C ASN A 118 11.68 23.12 41.58
N HIS A 119 11.02 21.96 41.50
CA HIS A 119 10.92 21.01 42.61
C HIS A 119 10.32 19.68 42.19
N CYS A 120 11.03 18.60 42.51
CA CYS A 120 10.49 17.25 42.53
C CYS A 120 9.86 17.00 43.90
N ASP A 121 8.53 17.00 43.99
CA ASP A 121 7.83 16.45 45.14
C ASP A 121 6.90 15.33 44.70
N ALA A 122 7.24 14.12 45.15
CA ALA A 122 6.29 13.05 45.30
C ALA A 122 5.30 13.44 46.41
N VAL A 123 4.00 13.11 46.26
CA VAL A 123 3.13 12.52 47.29
C VAL A 123 1.68 12.42 46.79
N GLN A 124 1.06 11.32 47.21
CA GLN A 124 -0.29 10.81 46.98
C GLN A 124 -1.42 11.80 47.33
N GLY A 125 -2.57 11.76 46.63
CA GLY A 125 -3.76 12.47 47.10
C GLY A 125 -5.01 12.36 46.22
N ARG A 126 -6.06 11.78 46.78
CA ARG A 126 -7.41 11.55 46.25
C ARG A 126 -8.17 12.87 45.94
N GLY A 127 -9.14 12.87 45.01
CA GLY A 127 -10.31 13.75 45.14
C GLY A 127 -11.01 14.26 43.88
N ARG A 128 -12.19 13.69 43.62
CA ARG A 128 -13.50 14.32 43.25
C ARG A 128 -13.54 15.44 42.18
N GLY A 129 -14.28 15.13 41.10
CA GLY A 129 -15.43 15.90 40.59
C GLY A 129 -15.20 17.31 40.03
N GLY A 130 -15.55 17.53 38.75
CA GLY A 130 -15.60 18.87 38.17
C GLY A 130 -16.12 18.90 36.73
N VAL A 131 -17.38 19.29 36.61
CA VAL A 131 -18.21 19.66 35.46
C VAL A 131 -17.56 20.41 34.28
N LEU A 132 -18.05 20.06 33.08
CA LEU A 132 -18.43 20.87 31.91
C LEU A 132 -17.59 22.11 31.53
N GLY A 133 -17.09 22.10 30.29
CA GLY A 133 -16.64 23.31 29.60
C GLY A 133 -16.30 23.01 28.14
N GLY A 134 -17.28 23.15 27.26
CA GLY A 134 -17.06 23.09 25.82
C GLY A 134 -16.24 24.28 25.33
N ALA A 135 -15.35 24.04 24.37
CA ALA A 135 -14.81 25.07 23.50
C ALA A 135 -14.62 24.46 22.10
N SER A 136 -15.51 24.85 21.19
CA SER A 136 -15.32 24.72 19.75
C SER A 136 -14.07 25.47 19.34
N ILE A 137 -13.21 24.83 18.54
CA ILE A 137 -12.57 25.52 17.42
C ILE A 137 -12.53 24.59 16.22
N ASN A 138 -13.27 24.99 15.18
CA ASN A 138 -13.08 24.48 13.84
C ASN A 138 -11.65 24.80 13.40
N LYS A 139 -10.94 23.80 12.90
CA LYS A 139 -9.91 24.05 11.90
C LYS A 139 -9.97 22.95 10.85
N SER A 140 -10.79 23.23 9.85
CA SER A 140 -10.63 22.72 8.49
C SER A 140 -9.16 22.87 8.11
N LEU A 141 -8.49 21.74 7.87
CA LEU A 141 -7.27 21.66 7.08
C LEU A 141 -7.35 20.31 6.36
N GLU A 142 -7.95 20.40 5.17
CA GLU A 142 -7.70 19.64 3.97
C GLU A 142 -7.10 18.24 4.18
N ALA A 143 -7.98 17.24 4.06
CA ALA A 143 -7.56 15.90 3.72
C ALA A 143 -6.83 15.96 2.38
N ASP A 144 -5.50 15.95 2.42
CA ASP A 144 -4.70 15.56 1.27
C ASP A 144 -5.10 14.14 0.90
N ASP A 145 -5.95 14.09 -0.12
CA ASP A 145 -6.41 12.94 -0.87
C ASP A 145 -5.19 12.21 -1.45
N ILE A 146 -4.56 11.34 -0.64
CA ILE A 146 -3.65 10.31 -1.14
C ILE A 146 -4.50 9.17 -1.70
N GLY A 147 -5.32 9.51 -2.70
CA GLY A 147 -5.84 8.55 -3.65
C GLY A 147 -4.67 7.89 -4.41
N PRO A 148 -4.84 6.66 -4.90
CA PRO A 148 -3.82 6.00 -5.72
C PRO A 148 -3.49 6.91 -6.92
N ARG A 149 -2.21 7.28 -7.03
CA ARG A 149 -1.74 8.18 -8.09
C ARG A 149 -2.27 7.70 -9.45
N PRO A 150 -3.02 8.52 -10.20
CA PRO A 150 -3.43 8.15 -11.54
C PRO A 150 -2.19 8.04 -12.42
N TYR A 151 -1.98 6.87 -13.01
CA TYR A 151 -1.00 6.69 -14.08
C TYR A 151 -1.39 7.61 -15.27
N PRO A 152 -0.41 8.08 -16.05
CA PRO A 152 -0.67 9.03 -17.13
C PRO A 152 -1.67 8.48 -18.15
N ASN A 153 -2.54 9.38 -18.59
CA ASN A 153 -3.62 9.19 -19.54
C ASN A 153 -3.24 8.27 -20.73
N LEU A 154 -4.14 7.31 -20.96
CA LEU A 154 -4.17 6.26 -21.99
C LEU A 154 -3.94 6.72 -23.44
N GLU A 155 -4.03 8.01 -23.77
CA GLU A 155 -3.84 8.50 -25.15
C GLU A 155 -2.37 8.64 -25.59
N LEU A 156 -1.41 8.76 -24.67
CA LEU A 156 -0.02 9.07 -25.08
C LEU A 156 0.77 7.84 -25.55
N VAL A 157 0.41 6.63 -25.10
CA VAL A 157 1.13 5.39 -25.44
C VAL A 157 0.73 4.84 -26.82
N GLN A 158 -0.46 5.18 -27.33
CA GLN A 158 -0.95 4.68 -28.62
C GLN A 158 -0.43 5.50 -29.83
N ASN A 159 0.02 6.73 -29.60
CA ASN A 159 0.45 7.64 -30.67
C ASN A 159 1.92 7.47 -31.09
N THR A 160 2.75 6.83 -30.28
CA THR A 160 4.15 6.53 -30.63
C THR A 160 4.30 5.27 -31.50
N ALA A 161 3.33 4.35 -31.44
CA ALA A 161 3.36 3.12 -32.23
C ALA A 161 2.98 3.33 -33.71
N ARG A 162 2.14 4.33 -34.04
CA ARG A 162 1.69 4.57 -35.42
C ARG A 162 2.64 5.40 -36.29
N LYS A 163 3.67 6.02 -35.70
CA LYS A 163 4.57 6.94 -36.43
C LYS A 163 5.80 6.29 -37.07
N THR A 164 6.02 4.99 -36.88
CA THR A 164 7.18 4.28 -37.45
C THR A 164 6.89 3.52 -38.74
N GLU A 165 5.67 3.60 -39.28
CA GLU A 165 5.23 2.71 -40.38
C GLU A 165 5.11 3.40 -41.75
N HIS A 166 5.33 4.71 -41.87
CA HIS A 166 5.12 5.47 -43.13
C HIS A 166 6.35 6.32 -43.53
N GLY A 167 7.53 5.71 -43.49
CA GLY A 167 8.77 6.31 -43.97
C GLY A 167 9.56 5.33 -44.85
N ARG A 168 9.03 5.00 -46.03
CA ARG A 168 9.82 4.44 -47.13
C ARG A 168 9.18 4.78 -48.47
#